data_AF-A0A3R8SJ97-F1
#
_entry.id   AF-A0A3R8SJ97-F1
#
_cell.length_a   1.000
_cell.length_b   1.000
_cell.length_c   1.000
_cell.angle_alpha   90.00
_cell.angle_beta   90.00
_cell.angle_gamma   90.00
#
_symmetry.space_group_name_H-M   'P 1'
#
loop_
_entity.id
_entity.type
_entity.pdbx_description
1 polymer ?
#
loop_
_entity_poly.entity_id
_entity_poly.type
_entity_poly.pdbx_seq_one_letter_code
_entity_poly.pdbx_strand_id
1 'polypeptide(L)' 'ADHREAAACLAPLKKAAKALGGAGWVVGRAGLSGYEIRRGTGTRAAPAGYAVAEPG' A
#
# COMPACT_ATOMS: atom_id res chain seq x y z
N ALA A 1 -17.96 11.28 -8.86
CA ALA A 1 -16.66 10.59 -8.68
C ALA A 1 -16.97 9.13 -8.40
N ASP A 2 -16.62 8.25 -9.33
CA ASP A 2 -17.07 6.85 -9.35
C ASP A 2 -16.10 5.95 -8.56
N HIS A 3 -16.64 5.04 -7.74
CA HIS A 3 -15.84 4.11 -6.95
C HIS A 3 -14.94 3.20 -7.82
N ARG A 4 -15.34 2.90 -9.06
CA ARG A 4 -14.53 2.08 -9.98
C ARG A 4 -13.32 2.82 -10.51
N GLU A 5 -13.45 4.13 -10.78
CA GLU A 5 -12.33 4.96 -11.20
C GLU A 5 -11.27 5.04 -10.10
N ALA A 6 -11.72 5.26 -8.85
CA ALA A 6 -10.83 5.22 -7.68
C ALA A 6 -10.15 3.84 -7.52
N ALA A 7 -10.88 2.75 -7.71
CA ALA A 7 -10.32 1.40 -7.65
C ALA A 7 -9.29 1.14 -8.78
N ALA A 8 -9.52 1.67 -9.98
CA ALA A 8 -8.58 1.59 -11.09
C ALA A 8 -7.29 2.35 -10.79
N CYS A 9 -7.38 3.54 -10.20
CA CYS A 9 -6.20 4.30 -9.76
C CYS A 9 -5.41 3.59 -8.65
N LEU A 10 -6.06 2.83 -7.78
CA LEU A 10 -5.42 2.10 -6.68
C LEU A 10 -4.91 0.70 -7.07
N ALA A 11 -5.37 0.14 -8.20
CA ALA A 11 -4.98 -1.20 -8.64
C ALA A 11 -3.45 -1.37 -8.83
N PRO A 12 -2.71 -0.42 -9.44
CA PRO A 12 -1.25 -0.48 -9.53
C PRO A 12 -0.58 -0.45 -8.16
N LEU A 13 -1.06 0.40 -7.24
CA LEU A 13 -0.54 0.52 -5.89
C LEU A 13 -0.71 -0.78 -5.10
N LYS A 14 -1.89 -1.40 -5.20
CA LYS A 14 -2.17 -2.69 -4.57
C LYS A 14 -1.26 -3.80 -5.08
N LYS A 15 -0.99 -3.83 -6.39
CA LYS A 15 -0.07 -4.82 -6.99
C LYS A 15 1.36 -4.61 -6.49
N ALA A 16 1.84 -3.37 -6.47
CA ALA A 16 3.17 -3.05 -5.95
C ALA A 16 3.30 -3.44 -4.48
N ALA A 17 2.29 -3.15 -3.66
CA ALA A 17 2.26 -3.53 -2.24
C ALA A 17 2.26 -5.05 -2.04
N LYS A 18 1.49 -5.78 -2.85
CA LYS A 18 1.48 -7.26 -2.80
C LYS A 18 2.81 -7.87 -3.23
N ALA A 19 3.54 -7.23 -4.15
CA ALA A 19 4.87 -7.67 -4.57
C ALA A 19 5.96 -7.35 -3.52
N LEU A 20 5.70 -6.47 -2.55
CA LEU A 20 6.63 -6.24 -1.45
C LEU A 20 6.62 -7.43 -0.49
N GLY A 21 7.69 -8.22 -0.54
CA GLY A 21 7.97 -9.22 0.49
C GLY A 21 8.56 -8.58 1.75
N GLY A 22 7.92 -8.79 2.90
CA GLY A 22 8.41 -8.36 4.22
C GLY A 22 7.81 -7.05 4.72
N ALA A 23 8.45 -6.42 5.71
CA ALA A 23 8.00 -5.18 6.31
C ALA A 23 8.25 -3.99 5.36
N GLY A 24 7.26 -3.62 4.58
CA GLY A 24 7.34 -2.45 3.71
C GLY A 24 5.97 -2.01 3.25
N TRP A 25 5.85 -0.73 2.92
CA TRP A 25 4.62 -0.14 2.42
C TRP A 25 4.90 0.67 1.16
N VAL A 26 3.90 0.75 0.30
CA VAL A 26 3.94 1.60 -0.90
C VAL A 26 3.11 2.85 -0.62
N VAL A 27 3.68 4.02 -0.86
CA VAL A 27 3.00 5.31 -0.80
C VAL A 27 2.79 5.79 -2.22
N GLY A 28 1.54 5.96 -2.63
CA GLY A 28 1.21 6.58 -3.92
C GLY A 28 0.00 7.48 -3.77
N ARG A 29 -0.11 8.51 -4.62
CA ARG A 29 -1.26 9.41 -4.66
C ARG A 29 -2.19 8.97 -5.79
N ALA A 30 -3.46 8.73 -5.48
CA ALA A 30 -4.47 8.42 -6.49
C ALA A 30 -4.55 9.55 -7.53
N GLY A 31 -4.44 9.19 -8.82
CA GLY A 31 -4.48 10.13 -9.93
C GLY A 31 -3.12 10.73 -10.34
N LEU A 32 -2.01 10.42 -9.66
CA LEU A 32 -0.65 10.78 -10.10
C LEU A 32 0.16 9.55 -10.51
N SER A 33 0.96 9.69 -11.57
CA SER A 33 1.92 8.66 -11.97
C SER A 33 3.14 8.69 -11.05
N GLY A 34 3.18 7.77 -10.10
CA GLY A 34 4.33 7.57 -9.21
C GLY A 34 3.94 6.89 -7.91
N TYR A 35 4.78 5.97 -7.44
CA TYR A 35 4.64 5.36 -6.12
C TYR A 35 6.02 5.15 -5.51
N GLU A 36 6.14 5.44 -4.22
CA GLU A 36 7.37 5.30 -3.45
C GLU A 36 7.28 4.06 -2.56
N ILE A 37 8.32 3.23 -2.61
CA ILE A 37 8.42 2.04 -1.76
C ILE A 37 9.25 2.41 -0.54
N ARG A 38 8.63 2.35 0.64
CA ARG A 38 9.32 2.55 1.92
C ARG A 38 9.46 1.21 2.62
N ARG A 39 10.70 0.79 2.87
CA ARG A 39 11.02 -0.45 3.57
C ARG A 39 11.14 -0.14 5.06
N GLY A 40 10.41 -0.87 5.89
CA GLY A 40 10.62 -0.83 7.34
C GLY A 40 11.94 -1.52 7.68
N THR A 41 12.77 -0.88 8.50
CA THR A 41 14.04 -1.43 8.99
C THR A 41 13.86 -2.38 10.18
N GLY A 42 12.62 -2.71 10.54
CA GLY A 42 12.29 -3.68 11.59
C GLY A 42 12.45 -5.11 11.08
N THR A 43 12.98 -5.98 11.94
CA THR A 43 13.14 -7.43 11.73
C THR A 43 11.95 -8.04 10.99
N ARG A 44 12.20 -9.02 10.10
CA ARG A 44 11.22 -9.73 9.26
C ARG A 44 9.84 -9.73 9.92
N ALA A 45 8.94 -8.87 9.42
CA ALA A 45 7.57 -8.83 9.94
C ALA A 45 7.00 -10.25 9.88
N ALA A 46 6.67 -10.80 11.06
CA ALA A 46 5.71 -11.89 11.15
C ALA A 46 4.47 -11.49 10.33
N PRO A 47 3.78 -12.42 9.65
CA PRO A 47 2.67 -12.11 8.77
C PRO A 47 1.61 -11.32 9.55
N ALA A 48 1.64 -9.99 9.39
CA ALA A 48 0.79 -9.08 10.13
C ALA A 48 -0.61 -9.17 9.51
N GLY A 49 -1.51 -9.81 10.23
CA GLY A 49 -2.95 -9.64 10.01
C GLY A 49 -3.27 -8.15 10.06
N TYR A 50 -3.89 -7.65 9.00
CA TYR A 50 -4.55 -6.35 8.85
C TYR A 50 -4.70 -5.54 10.17
N ALA A 51 -3.76 -4.64 10.46
CA ALA A 51 -4.01 -3.62 11.48
C ALA A 51 -4.72 -2.45 10.81
N VAL A 52 -6.04 -2.40 10.95
CA VAL A 52 -6.81 -1.17 10.74
C VAL A 52 -6.41 -0.20 11.84
N ALA A 53 -5.79 0.92 11.47
CA ALA A 53 -5.57 2.03 12.39
C ALA A 53 -6.88 2.82 12.46
N GLU A 54 -7.66 2.60 13.52
CA GLU A 54 -8.82 3.43 13.84
C GLU A 54 -8.32 4.82 14.28
N PRO A 55 -8.87 5.93 13.76
CA PRO A 55 -8.57 7.27 14.24
C PRO A 55 -9.31 7.52 15.57
N GLY A 56 -8.55 7.88 16.61
CA GLY A 56 -9.07 8.37 17.89
C GLY A 56 -9.55 9.81 17.84
#